data_AF-A0A431KX88-F1
#
_entry.id   AF-A0A431KX88-F1
#
_cell.length_a   1.000
_cell.length_b   1.000
_cell.length_c   1.000
_cell.angle_alpha   90.00
_cell.angle_beta   90.00
_cell.angle_gamma   90.00
#
_symmetry.space_group_name_H-M   'P 1'
#
loop_
_entity.id
_entity.type
_entity.pdbx_description
1 polymer ?
#
loop_
_entity_poly.entity_id
_entity_poly.type
_entity_poly.pdbx_seq_one_letter_code
_entity_poly.pdbx_strand_id
1 'polypeptide(L)'
;MNKVINLAVVAALGVTLGQSALADETSVSTQTTSSGAGSASDSYKATSGPAGAKVSHTKTAVQANGDGSVSATKQHESHAIDAAGATHKKSASATTVGPDGSSTTVNSSTKTSTP
;
A
#
# COMPACT_ATOMS: atom_id res chain seq x y z
N MET A 1 18.91 22.88 -40.67
CA MET A 1 19.43 23.38 -39.40
C MET A 1 19.06 22.35 -38.33
N ASN A 2 19.82 21.25 -38.23
CA ASN A 2 21.06 21.06 -37.44
C ASN A 2 20.71 20.98 -35.93
N LYS A 3 20.40 19.77 -35.43
CA LYS A 3 21.30 18.85 -34.68
C LYS A 3 21.95 19.53 -33.47
N VAL A 4 21.70 19.04 -32.25
CA VAL A 4 22.67 18.23 -31.49
C VAL A 4 21.96 17.41 -30.39
N ILE A 5 22.17 16.09 -30.45
CA ILE A 5 22.04 15.14 -29.35
C ILE A 5 23.33 15.30 -28.52
N ASN A 6 23.24 15.32 -27.20
CA ASN A 6 24.40 14.97 -26.38
C ASN A 6 24.12 13.72 -25.55
N LEU A 7 25.00 12.76 -25.78
CA LEU A 7 25.03 11.37 -25.39
C LEU A 7 26.31 11.21 -24.58
N ALA A 8 26.23 10.63 -23.39
CA ALA A 8 27.31 9.82 -22.79
C ALA A 8 26.69 9.00 -21.63
N VAL A 9 26.57 7.66 -21.71
CA VAL A 9 27.62 6.61 -21.65
C VAL A 9 28.20 6.53 -20.22
N VAL A 10 28.33 5.41 -19.51
CA VAL A 10 28.14 3.96 -19.69
C VAL A 10 28.30 3.34 -18.29
N ALA A 11 27.61 2.24 -17.99
CA ALA A 11 28.20 1.10 -17.29
C ALA A 11 27.27 -0.11 -17.41
N ALA A 12 27.40 -0.84 -18.52
CA ALA A 12 27.09 -2.26 -18.54
C ALA A 12 28.31 -3.01 -17.98
N LEU A 13 28.16 -3.79 -16.92
CA LEU A 13 28.86 -5.08 -16.75
C LEU A 13 28.30 -5.84 -15.53
N GLY A 14 27.54 -6.88 -15.82
CA GLY A 14 27.01 -7.81 -14.83
C GLY A 14 26.38 -8.99 -15.53
N VAL A 15 27.20 -9.77 -16.25
CA VAL A 15 26.81 -11.12 -16.68
C VAL A 15 26.47 -11.92 -15.43
N THR A 16 25.20 -12.24 -15.24
CA THR A 16 24.80 -13.49 -14.60
C THR A 16 23.69 -14.11 -15.45
N LEU A 17 24.00 -15.29 -16.02
CA LEU A 17 23.01 -16.14 -16.62
C LEU A 17 22.09 -16.64 -15.51
N GLY A 18 20.87 -16.13 -15.49
CA GLY A 18 19.77 -16.65 -14.71
C GLY A 18 18.53 -16.00 -15.26
N GLN A 19 17.68 -16.76 -15.95
CA GLN A 19 16.32 -16.36 -16.26
C GLN A 19 15.58 -16.18 -14.92
N SER A 20 15.80 -15.03 -14.31
CA SER A 20 15.09 -14.59 -13.11
C SER A 20 13.82 -13.99 -13.65
N ALA A 21 12.74 -14.75 -13.59
CA ALA A 21 11.43 -14.24 -13.96
C ALA A 21 11.19 -12.91 -13.24
N LEU A 22 11.08 -11.85 -14.03
CA LEU A 22 10.83 -10.52 -13.53
C LEU A 22 9.42 -10.53 -12.95
N ALA A 23 9.31 -10.32 -11.64
CA ALA A 23 8.01 -10.09 -11.02
C ALA A 23 7.49 -8.73 -11.52
N ASP A 24 6.26 -8.72 -12.05
CA ASP A 24 5.59 -7.50 -12.46
C ASP A 24 4.93 -6.85 -11.23
N GLU A 25 5.25 -5.59 -11.01
CA GLU A 25 4.88 -4.82 -9.82
C GLU A 25 4.17 -3.54 -10.24
N THR A 26 2.91 -3.38 -9.85
CA THR A 26 2.12 -2.17 -10.10
C THR A 26 1.63 -1.59 -8.78
N SER A 27 1.84 -0.29 -8.57
CA SER A 27 1.36 0.44 -7.39
C SER A 27 0.65 1.72 -7.80
N VAL A 28 -0.54 1.95 -7.24
CA VAL A 28 -1.36 3.15 -7.48
C VAL A 28 -1.79 3.71 -6.13
N SER A 29 -1.60 5.01 -5.91
CA SER A 29 -2.04 5.69 -4.69
C SER A 29 -2.88 6.90 -5.05
N THR A 30 -4.05 7.03 -4.41
CA THR A 30 -4.98 8.14 -4.58
C THR A 30 -5.20 8.82 -3.24
N GLN A 31 -5.03 10.13 -3.20
CA GLN A 31 -5.28 10.95 -2.01
C GLN A 31 -6.43 11.91 -2.31
N THR A 32 -7.38 11.99 -1.38
CA THR A 32 -8.45 12.99 -1.42
C THR A 32 -8.39 13.82 -0.16
N THR A 33 -8.04 15.09 -0.33
CA THR A 33 -8.11 16.10 0.72
C THR A 33 -9.43 16.85 0.58
N SER A 34 -10.24 16.87 1.64
CA SER A 34 -11.42 17.72 1.70
C SER A 34 -11.07 18.98 2.47
N SER A 35 -11.46 20.15 1.96
CA SER A 35 -11.25 21.46 2.59
C SER A 35 -11.90 21.59 3.97
N GLY A 36 -12.73 20.62 4.38
CA GLY A 36 -13.34 20.52 5.70
C GLY A 36 -12.87 19.28 6.46
N ALA A 37 -11.99 19.49 7.45
CA ALA A 37 -11.74 18.63 8.62
C ALA A 37 -11.31 17.17 8.42
N GLY A 38 -11.08 16.68 7.19
CA GLY A 38 -10.70 15.28 6.98
C GLY A 38 -9.88 15.02 5.72
N SER A 39 -8.98 14.04 5.82
CA SER A 39 -8.17 13.53 4.71
C SER A 39 -8.33 12.03 4.60
N ALA A 40 -8.54 11.54 3.38
CA ALA A 40 -8.58 10.11 3.09
C ALA A 40 -7.58 9.77 1.98
N SER A 41 -7.00 8.58 2.07
CA SER A 41 -6.16 8.03 1.01
C SER A 41 -6.43 6.55 0.82
N ASP A 42 -6.34 6.14 -0.43
CA ASP A 42 -6.42 4.75 -0.86
C ASP A 42 -5.12 4.40 -1.59
N SER A 43 -4.55 3.24 -1.28
CA SER A 43 -3.34 2.74 -1.91
C SER A 43 -3.54 1.30 -2.33
N TYR A 44 -3.30 1.02 -3.60
CA TYR A 44 -3.37 -0.29 -4.21
C TYR A 44 -1.97 -0.73 -4.63
N LYS A 45 -1.65 -1.98 -4.35
CA LYS A 45 -0.42 -2.62 -4.80
C LYS A 45 -0.74 -4.01 -5.32
N ALA A 46 -0.32 -4.30 -6.54
CA ALA A 46 -0.40 -5.60 -7.16
C ALA A 46 1.02 -6.07 -7.53
N THR A 47 1.26 -7.35 -7.31
CA THR A 47 2.51 -8.05 -7.60
C THR A 47 2.15 -9.36 -8.27
N SER A 48 2.86 -9.75 -9.32
CA SER A 48 2.74 -11.09 -9.90
C SER A 48 4.09 -11.63 -10.35
N GLY A 49 4.29 -12.93 -10.22
CA GLY A 49 5.51 -13.62 -10.67
C GLY A 49 5.39 -15.14 -10.50
N PRO A 50 6.48 -15.90 -10.71
CA PRO A 50 6.44 -17.37 -10.59
C PRO A 50 6.09 -17.86 -9.19
N ALA A 51 6.35 -17.03 -8.18
CA ALA A 51 6.02 -17.32 -6.79
C ALA A 51 4.53 -17.09 -6.47
N GLY A 52 3.72 -16.62 -7.43
CA GLY A 52 2.31 -16.33 -7.25
C GLY A 52 1.94 -14.87 -7.52
N ALA A 53 0.71 -14.52 -7.17
CA ALA A 53 0.17 -13.17 -7.31
C ALA A 53 -0.32 -12.64 -5.96
N LYS A 54 -0.10 -11.36 -5.70
CA LYS A 54 -0.58 -10.66 -4.51
C LYS A 54 -1.21 -9.33 -4.90
N VAL A 55 -2.36 -9.04 -4.32
CA VAL A 55 -3.00 -7.72 -4.37
C VAL A 55 -3.22 -7.24 -2.94
N SER A 56 -3.00 -5.96 -2.68
CA SER A 56 -3.33 -5.31 -1.42
C SER A 56 -3.94 -3.94 -1.64
N HIS A 57 -4.91 -3.61 -0.81
CA HIS A 57 -5.56 -2.32 -0.71
C HIS A 57 -5.39 -1.79 0.71
N THR A 58 -4.96 -0.54 0.83
CA THR A 58 -4.86 0.18 2.10
C THR A 58 -5.72 1.42 2.02
N LYS A 59 -6.60 1.61 2.99
CA LYS A 59 -7.37 2.84 3.16
C LYS A 59 -6.94 3.52 4.45
N THR A 60 -6.64 4.80 4.40
CA THR A 60 -6.35 5.61 5.58
C THR A 60 -7.31 6.79 5.60
N ALA A 61 -7.84 7.14 6.77
CA ALA A 61 -8.60 8.37 6.93
C ALA A 61 -8.27 9.03 8.26
N VAL A 62 -8.13 10.35 8.25
CA VAL A 62 -7.96 11.18 9.44
C VAL A 62 -9.06 12.22 9.46
N GLN A 63 -9.68 12.42 10.62
CA GLN A 63 -10.75 13.39 10.81
C GLN A 63 -10.59 14.11 12.14
N ALA A 64 -10.74 15.44 12.10
CA ALA A 64 -10.96 16.25 13.29
C ALA A 64 -12.46 16.22 13.64
N ASN A 65 -12.77 15.94 14.91
CA ASN A 65 -14.12 15.83 15.43
C ASN A 65 -14.58 17.17 16.04
N GLY A 66 -15.90 17.36 16.12
CA GLY A 66 -16.48 18.60 16.66
C GLY A 66 -16.27 18.80 18.17
N ASP A 67 -15.84 17.76 18.88
CA ASP A 67 -15.49 17.79 20.32
C ASP A 67 -14.01 18.13 20.58
N GLY A 68 -13.24 18.45 19.54
CA GLY A 68 -11.81 18.75 19.61
C GLY A 68 -10.89 17.52 19.58
N SER A 69 -11.44 16.31 19.50
CA SER A 69 -10.64 15.09 19.31
C SER A 69 -10.23 14.89 17.84
N VAL A 70 -9.21 14.07 17.60
CA VAL A 70 -8.77 13.66 16.25
C VAL A 70 -8.79 12.15 16.16
N SER A 71 -9.44 11.61 15.13
CA SER A 71 -9.49 10.17 14.85
C SER A 71 -8.75 9.82 13.58
N ALA A 72 -7.93 8.78 13.63
CA ALA A 72 -7.22 8.20 12.50
C ALA A 72 -7.62 6.74 12.35
N THR A 73 -8.02 6.34 11.15
CA THR A 73 -8.35 4.95 10.81
C THR A 73 -7.42 4.48 9.70
N LYS A 74 -7.03 3.21 9.78
CA LYS A 74 -6.29 2.52 8.73
C LYS A 74 -6.92 1.15 8.55
N GLN A 75 -7.24 0.80 7.31
CA GLN A 75 -7.68 -0.51 6.91
C GLN A 75 -6.71 -1.04 5.88
N HIS A 76 -6.38 -2.33 5.97
CA HIS A 76 -5.54 -3.02 5.01
C HIS A 76 -6.16 -4.36 4.71
N GLU A 77 -6.30 -4.66 3.42
CA GLU A 77 -6.84 -5.91 2.92
C GLU A 77 -5.90 -6.44 1.84
N SER A 78 -5.62 -7.74 1.87
CA SER A 78 -4.74 -8.36 0.89
C SER A 78 -5.17 -9.77 0.54
N HIS A 79 -4.96 -10.11 -0.72
CA HIS A 79 -5.12 -11.45 -1.27
C HIS A 79 -3.78 -11.89 -1.84
N ALA A 80 -3.39 -13.13 -1.58
CA ALA A 80 -2.24 -13.77 -2.21
C ALA A 80 -2.66 -15.15 -2.70
N ILE A 81 -2.18 -15.55 -3.86
CA ILE A 81 -2.36 -16.89 -4.42
C ILE A 81 -0.97 -17.37 -4.84
N ASP A 82 -0.56 -18.52 -4.34
CA ASP A 82 0.71 -19.17 -4.68
C ASP A 82 0.49 -20.68 -4.82
N ALA A 83 1.59 -21.44 -4.96
CA ALA A 83 1.54 -22.89 -5.08
C ALA A 83 1.01 -23.60 -3.81
N ALA A 84 0.98 -22.93 -2.66
CA ALA A 84 0.45 -23.43 -1.40
C ALA A 84 -1.02 -23.00 -1.17
N GLY A 85 -1.65 -22.35 -2.16
CA GLY A 85 -3.06 -22.01 -2.16
C GLY A 85 -3.34 -20.51 -2.08
N ALA A 86 -4.50 -20.15 -1.54
CA ALA A 86 -4.94 -18.76 -1.44
C ALA A 86 -4.94 -18.28 0.02
N THR A 87 -4.49 -17.06 0.25
CA THR A 87 -4.53 -16.38 1.54
C THR A 87 -5.22 -15.04 1.41
N HIS A 88 -6.19 -14.80 2.28
CA HIS A 88 -6.82 -13.51 2.52
C HIS A 88 -6.42 -12.98 3.89
N LYS A 89 -6.06 -11.70 3.96
CA LYS A 89 -5.80 -11.00 5.23
C LYS A 89 -6.54 -9.68 5.22
N LYS A 90 -7.20 -9.38 6.34
CA LYS A 90 -7.80 -8.07 6.60
C LYS A 90 -7.35 -7.59 7.97
N SER A 91 -7.01 -6.33 8.07
CA SER A 91 -6.64 -5.68 9.33
C SER A 91 -7.16 -4.26 9.37
N ALA A 92 -7.64 -3.82 10.52
CA ALA A 92 -8.01 -2.44 10.76
C ALA A 92 -7.37 -1.94 12.06
N SER A 93 -7.05 -0.67 12.10
CA SER A 93 -6.71 0.05 13.32
C SER A 93 -7.43 1.38 13.33
N ALA A 94 -7.93 1.79 14.49
CA ALA A 94 -8.41 3.14 14.71
C ALA A 94 -7.78 3.70 15.98
N THR A 95 -7.30 4.94 15.91
CA THR A 95 -6.77 5.68 17.04
C THR A 95 -7.52 6.97 17.17
N THR A 96 -7.99 7.29 18.38
CA THR A 96 -8.61 8.59 18.69
C THR A 96 -7.80 9.25 19.78
N VAL A 97 -7.36 10.49 19.53
CA VAL A 97 -6.71 11.37 20.50
C VAL A 97 -7.74 12.40 20.96
N GLY A 98 -8.03 12.42 22.26
CA GLY A 98 -8.93 13.39 22.89
C GLY A 98 -8.34 14.80 22.93
N PRO A 99 -9.17 15.82 23.20
CA PRO A 99 -8.70 17.20 23.33
C PRO A 99 -7.76 17.40 24.53
N ASP A 100 -7.81 16.50 25.52
CA ASP A 100 -6.90 16.44 26.67
C ASP A 100 -5.59 15.68 26.37
N GLY A 101 -5.41 15.20 25.14
CA GLY A 101 -4.25 14.41 24.72
C GLY A 101 -4.33 12.93 25.10
N SER A 102 -5.39 12.47 25.76
CA SER A 102 -5.62 11.03 25.98
C SER A 102 -5.77 10.30 24.65
N SER A 103 -5.38 9.02 24.59
CA SER A 103 -5.45 8.25 23.34
C SER A 103 -5.99 6.86 23.57
N THR A 104 -6.85 6.42 22.66
CA THR A 104 -7.33 5.04 22.58
C THR A 104 -7.03 4.48 21.21
N THR A 105 -6.52 3.25 21.17
CA THR A 105 -6.30 2.53 19.91
C THR A 105 -7.04 1.20 19.96
N VAL A 106 -7.77 0.91 18.89
CA VAL A 106 -8.40 -0.39 18.66
C VAL A 106 -7.81 -1.03 17.41
N ASN A 107 -7.49 -2.31 17.49
CA ASN A 107 -6.95 -3.09 16.39
C ASN A 107 -7.82 -4.32 16.15
N SER A 108 -8.00 -4.69 14.88
CA SER A 108 -8.61 -5.95 14.48
C SER A 108 -7.84 -6.56 13.33
N SER A 109 -7.77 -7.89 13.30
CA SER A 109 -7.16 -8.60 12.17
C SER A 109 -7.78 -9.98 12.01
N THR A 110 -7.94 -10.39 10.76
CA THR A 110 -8.45 -11.71 10.36
C THR A 110 -7.59 -12.23 9.21
N LYS A 111 -7.28 -13.52 9.24
CA LYS A 111 -6.57 -14.22 8.17
C LYS A 111 -7.32 -15.51 7.86
N THR A 112 -7.57 -15.75 6.58
CA THR A 112 -8.15 -16.99 6.07
C THR A 112 -7.19 -17.54 5.02
N SER A 113 -6.88 -18.83 5.09
CA SER A 113 -6.04 -19.51 4.10
C SER A 113 -6.73 -20.79 3.65
N THR A 114 -6.73 -21.04 2.35
CA THR A 114 -7.20 -22.28 1.72
C THR A 114 -6.04 -22.91 0.96
N PRO A 115 -5.73 -24.21 1.19
CA PRO A 115 -4.71 -24.92 0.43
C PRO A 115 -5.11 -25.10 -1.04
#